data_AF-A0A7X7VAS5-F1
#
_entry.id   AF-A0A7X7VAS5-F1
#
_cell.length_a   1.000
_cell.length_b   1.000
_cell.length_c   1.000
_cell.angle_alpha   90.00
_cell.angle_beta   90.00
_cell.angle_gamma   90.00
#
_symmetry.space_group_name_H-M   'P 1'
#
loop_
_entity.id
_entity.type
_entity.pdbx_description
1 polymer ?
#
loop_
_entity_poly.entity_id
_entity_poly.type
_entity_poly.pdbx_seq_one_letter_code
_entity_poly.pdbx_strand_id
1 'polypeptide(L)'
;MKKRMHPQFCLKVGGLSLFSLLIFFLFYGPLLASHQETGIDWNKVQEAFKSYINDPSIIHGHELVRVLPTTRHVLGEMEAAYKDRLATLSLIFAADCFSQFIERVRGGDRYAIEAAFRIFNFTDGGASEEIMIILGDSLRENPLDFLIVAKKHKKLSNSEDYLAPAIMTRYEVGSDLETSELRLRLKALESVDEPGLFEVRRALIEEISKALRDDLPEKVGA
;
A
#
# COMPACT_ATOMS: atom_id res chain seq x y z
N MET A 1 -48.00 -15.66 -68.24
CA MET A 1 -47.15 -14.81 -67.37
C MET A 1 -47.44 -15.16 -65.92
N LYS A 2 -46.50 -15.81 -65.23
CA LYS A 2 -46.63 -16.31 -63.83
C LYS A 2 -45.79 -15.42 -62.91
N LYS A 3 -46.42 -14.66 -62.01
CA LYS A 3 -45.72 -13.88 -60.96
C LYS A 3 -45.65 -14.74 -59.68
N ARG A 4 -44.43 -15.03 -59.22
CA ARG A 4 -44.15 -15.75 -57.97
C ARG A 4 -44.38 -14.81 -56.78
N MET A 5 -45.14 -15.26 -55.78
CA MET A 5 -45.25 -14.62 -54.47
C MET A 5 -44.15 -15.14 -53.54
N HIS A 6 -43.47 -14.23 -52.84
CA HIS A 6 -42.57 -14.55 -51.74
C HIS A 6 -43.34 -14.61 -50.41
N PRO A 7 -43.06 -15.58 -49.52
CA PRO A 7 -43.64 -15.63 -48.20
C PRO A 7 -42.91 -14.65 -47.26
N GLN A 8 -43.68 -13.76 -46.61
CA GLN A 8 -43.19 -12.94 -45.51
C GLN A 8 -43.15 -13.80 -44.24
N PHE A 9 -41.94 -14.13 -43.77
CA PHE A 9 -41.72 -14.71 -42.45
C PHE A 9 -41.88 -13.61 -41.39
N CYS A 10 -43.02 -13.62 -40.71
CA CYS A 10 -43.31 -12.75 -39.58
C CYS A 10 -42.85 -13.45 -38.29
N LEU A 11 -41.63 -13.17 -37.83
CA LEU A 11 -41.16 -13.59 -36.51
C LEU A 11 -41.90 -12.77 -35.44
N LYS A 12 -42.89 -13.40 -34.77
CA LYS A 12 -43.47 -12.88 -33.54
C LYS A 12 -42.42 -12.96 -32.43
N VAL A 13 -41.75 -11.85 -32.18
CA VAL A 13 -40.95 -11.65 -30.97
C VAL A 13 -41.93 -11.64 -29.80
N GLY A 14 -41.99 -12.75 -29.05
CA GLY A 14 -42.80 -12.86 -27.85
C GLY A 14 -42.44 -11.73 -26.88
N GLY A 15 -43.42 -10.89 -26.56
CA GLY A 15 -43.27 -9.75 -25.68
C GLY A 15 -42.89 -10.18 -24.28
N LEU A 16 -41.58 -10.30 -24.02
CA LEU A 16 -41.03 -10.19 -22.68
C LEU A 16 -41.40 -8.81 -22.17
N SER A 17 -42.42 -8.77 -21.32
CA SER A 17 -42.84 -7.57 -20.61
C SER A 17 -41.61 -6.95 -19.93
N LEU A 18 -41.38 -5.65 -20.17
CA LEU A 18 -40.37 -4.85 -19.47
C LEU A 18 -40.45 -5.02 -17.94
N PHE A 19 -41.64 -5.34 -17.44
CA PHE A 19 -41.91 -5.64 -16.04
C PHE A 19 -41.22 -6.93 -15.55
N SER A 20 -41.15 -7.97 -16.39
CA SER A 20 -40.47 -9.23 -16.07
C SER A 20 -38.95 -9.08 -16.03
N LEU A 21 -38.37 -8.22 -16.89
CA LEU A 21 -36.95 -7.87 -16.86
C LEU A 21 -36.59 -7.06 -15.60
N LEU A 22 -37.46 -6.14 -15.18
CA LEU A 22 -37.26 -5.33 -13.97
C LEU A 22 -37.32 -6.18 -12.70
N ILE A 23 -38.28 -7.11 -12.62
CA ILE A 23 -38.40 -8.06 -11.50
C ILE A 23 -37.18 -8.99 -11.48
N PHE A 24 -36.70 -9.47 -12.63
CA PHE A 24 -35.50 -10.31 -12.68
C PHE A 24 -34.26 -9.56 -12.16
N PHE A 25 -34.10 -8.28 -12.53
CA PHE A 25 -33.00 -7.44 -12.03
C PHE A 25 -33.10 -7.14 -10.52
N LEU A 26 -34.31 -6.93 -9.99
CA LEU A 26 -34.52 -6.66 -8.57
C LEU A 26 -34.29 -7.89 -7.68
N PHE A 27 -34.61 -9.09 -8.15
CA PHE A 27 -34.48 -10.32 -7.37
C PHE A 27 -33.13 -11.05 -7.56
N TYR A 28 -32.52 -10.98 -8.75
CA TYR A 28 -31.26 -11.67 -9.04
C TYR A 28 -30.04 -10.74 -9.13
N GLY A 29 -30.23 -9.44 -9.30
CA GLY A 29 -29.15 -8.44 -9.30
C GLY A 29 -28.30 -8.47 -8.02
N PRO A 30 -28.89 -8.55 -6.81
CA PRO A 30 -28.12 -8.64 -5.57
C PRO A 30 -27.34 -9.95 -5.42
N LEU A 31 -27.80 -11.05 -6.03
CA LEU A 31 -27.14 -12.37 -5.96
C LEU A 31 -25.91 -12.45 -6.86
N LEU A 32 -25.87 -11.68 -7.96
CA LEU A 32 -24.70 -11.54 -8.83
C LEU A 32 -23.69 -10.49 -8.32
N ALA A 33 -24.11 -9.63 -7.39
CA ALA A 33 -23.30 -8.51 -6.89
C ALA A 33 -22.45 -8.83 -5.65
N SER A 34 -22.43 -10.06 -5.13
CA SER A 34 -21.70 -10.39 -3.90
C SER A 34 -20.86 -11.68 -3.95
N HIS A 35 -20.35 -12.06 -5.11
CA HIS A 35 -19.06 -12.75 -5.15
C HIS A 35 -17.95 -11.69 -5.08
N GLN A 36 -17.90 -11.00 -3.94
CA GLN A 36 -16.71 -10.29 -3.55
C GLN A 36 -15.69 -11.41 -3.30
N GLU A 37 -14.79 -11.65 -4.24
CA GLU A 37 -13.61 -12.48 -3.98
C GLU A 37 -12.94 -11.86 -2.75
N THR A 38 -13.15 -12.46 -1.58
CA THR A 38 -12.63 -11.97 -0.30
C THR A 38 -11.12 -12.22 -0.17
N GLY A 39 -10.46 -12.65 -1.26
CA GLY A 39 -9.04 -12.99 -1.31
C GLY A 39 -8.23 -11.97 -2.10
N ILE A 40 -7.00 -11.76 -1.68
CA ILE A 40 -6.02 -10.96 -2.43
C ILE A 40 -5.58 -11.77 -3.65
N ASP A 41 -5.70 -11.18 -4.85
CA ASP A 41 -5.13 -11.75 -6.07
C ASP A 41 -3.63 -11.45 -6.15
N TRP A 42 -2.84 -12.34 -5.56
CA TRP A 42 -1.38 -12.21 -5.51
C TRP A 42 -0.71 -12.21 -6.90
N ASN A 43 -1.33 -12.81 -7.91
CA ASN A 43 -0.79 -12.76 -9.28
C ASN A 43 -0.91 -11.34 -9.85
N LYS A 44 -2.06 -10.68 -9.64
CA LYS A 44 -2.21 -9.26 -10.01
C LYS A 44 -1.24 -8.35 -9.27
N VAL A 45 -0.95 -8.62 -7.99
CA VAL A 45 0.07 -7.88 -7.24
C VAL A 45 1.45 -8.02 -7.89
N GLN A 46 1.85 -9.25 -8.24
CA GLN A 46 3.12 -9.50 -8.91
C GLN A 46 3.22 -8.80 -10.28
N GLU A 47 2.17 -8.88 -11.09
CA GLU A 47 2.11 -8.23 -12.41
C GLU A 47 2.18 -6.71 -12.30
N ALA A 48 1.42 -6.11 -11.38
CA ALA A 48 1.42 -4.67 -11.17
C ALA A 48 2.78 -4.18 -10.64
N PHE A 49 3.40 -4.93 -9.71
CA PHE A 49 4.72 -4.60 -9.19
C PHE A 49 5.78 -4.64 -10.31
N LYS A 50 5.84 -5.72 -11.11
CA LYS A 50 6.75 -5.79 -12.27
C LYS A 50 6.52 -4.65 -13.26
N SER A 51 5.26 -4.34 -13.55
CA SER A 51 4.90 -3.27 -14.48
C SER A 51 5.41 -1.92 -13.98
N TYR A 52 5.24 -1.64 -12.69
CA TYR A 52 5.73 -0.42 -12.06
C TYR A 52 7.26 -0.34 -12.00
N ILE A 53 7.95 -1.43 -11.67
CA ILE A 53 9.42 -1.47 -11.66
C ILE A 53 9.99 -1.22 -13.07
N ASN A 54 9.39 -1.82 -14.10
CA ASN A 54 9.85 -1.66 -15.49
C ASN A 54 9.49 -0.29 -16.10
N ASP A 55 8.34 0.27 -15.73
CA ASP A 55 7.87 1.59 -16.17
C ASP A 55 7.14 2.30 -15.02
N PRO A 56 7.83 3.15 -14.23
CA PRO A 56 7.28 3.81 -13.04
C PRO A 56 6.43 5.04 -13.43
N SER A 57 5.46 4.83 -14.31
CA SER A 57 4.49 5.83 -14.71
C SER A 57 3.37 5.97 -13.68
N ILE A 58 2.66 7.10 -13.71
CA ILE A 58 1.47 7.34 -12.85
C ILE A 58 0.44 6.22 -12.99
N ILE A 59 0.29 5.67 -14.21
CA ILE A 59 -0.68 4.60 -14.51
C ILE A 59 -0.29 3.33 -13.75
N HIS A 60 0.97 2.89 -13.87
CA HIS A 60 1.44 1.68 -13.17
C HIS A 60 1.54 1.87 -11.67
N GLY A 61 1.91 3.07 -11.19
CA GLY A 61 1.93 3.38 -9.77
C GLY A 61 0.53 3.32 -9.14
N HIS A 62 -0.48 3.88 -9.83
CA HIS A 62 -1.86 3.77 -9.41
C HIS A 62 -2.34 2.31 -9.39
N GLU A 63 -2.01 1.53 -10.43
CA GLU A 63 -2.40 0.12 -10.51
C GLU A 63 -1.78 -0.72 -9.38
N LEU A 64 -0.47 -0.55 -9.13
CA LEU A 64 0.23 -1.20 -8.02
C LEU A 64 -0.45 -0.91 -6.69
N VAL A 65 -0.65 0.38 -6.38
CA VAL A 65 -1.31 0.79 -5.14
C VAL A 65 -2.73 0.22 -5.07
N ARG A 66 -3.48 0.16 -6.18
CA ARG A 66 -4.85 -0.36 -6.21
C ARG A 66 -4.94 -1.84 -5.83
N VAL A 67 -4.01 -2.67 -6.30
CA VAL A 67 -4.04 -4.12 -6.08
C VAL A 67 -3.44 -4.55 -4.73
N LEU A 68 -2.61 -3.70 -4.11
CA LEU A 68 -2.03 -3.98 -2.80
C LEU A 68 -3.08 -3.85 -1.68
N PRO A 69 -3.07 -4.77 -0.68
CA PRO A 69 -4.01 -4.73 0.42
C PRO A 69 -3.86 -3.46 1.29
N THR A 70 -4.98 -2.91 1.73
CA THR A 70 -5.03 -1.70 2.56
C THR A 70 -4.96 -1.98 4.05
N THR A 71 -5.31 -3.20 4.47
CA THR A 71 -5.40 -3.63 5.86
C THR A 71 -4.34 -4.67 6.16
N ARG A 72 -3.99 -4.84 7.44
CA ARG A 72 -3.04 -5.87 7.89
C ARG A 72 -3.62 -7.26 7.65
N HIS A 73 -2.92 -8.09 6.87
CA HIS A 73 -3.27 -9.50 6.67
C HIS A 73 -2.31 -10.37 7.46
N VAL A 74 -2.75 -10.80 8.65
CA VAL A 74 -1.98 -11.68 9.53
C VAL A 74 -1.97 -13.10 8.94
N LEU A 75 -0.82 -13.75 9.04
CA LEU A 75 -0.61 -15.14 8.64
C LEU A 75 -1.69 -16.05 9.27
N GLY A 76 -2.47 -16.72 8.42
CA GLY A 76 -3.58 -17.58 8.85
C GLY A 76 -4.54 -17.99 7.73
N GLU A 77 -4.46 -17.34 6.57
CA GLU A 77 -5.25 -17.71 5.40
C GLU A 77 -4.73 -19.00 4.74
N MET A 78 -5.64 -19.73 4.08
CA MET A 78 -5.45 -21.06 3.49
C MET A 78 -4.09 -21.26 2.80
N GLU A 79 -3.54 -22.48 2.92
CA GLU A 79 -2.19 -22.87 2.43
C GLU A 79 -1.87 -22.45 0.97
N ALA A 80 -2.87 -22.46 0.09
CA ALA A 80 -2.70 -22.01 -1.31
C ALA A 80 -2.40 -20.50 -1.42
N ALA A 81 -3.16 -19.66 -0.70
CA ALA A 81 -2.94 -18.21 -0.70
C ALA A 81 -1.59 -17.83 -0.06
N TYR A 82 -1.12 -18.65 0.88
CA TYR A 82 0.19 -18.47 1.50
C TYR A 82 1.34 -18.64 0.49
N LYS A 83 1.27 -19.66 -0.39
CA LYS A 83 2.30 -19.90 -1.40
C LYS A 83 2.41 -18.73 -2.40
N ASP A 84 1.28 -18.21 -2.87
CA ASP A 84 1.28 -17.10 -3.83
C ASP A 84 1.75 -15.79 -3.18
N ARG A 85 1.41 -15.56 -1.90
CA ARG A 85 1.98 -14.46 -1.10
C ARG A 85 3.49 -14.59 -0.98
N LEU A 86 4.02 -15.77 -0.64
CA LEU A 86 5.47 -15.98 -0.54
C LEU A 86 6.17 -15.73 -1.88
N ALA A 87 5.58 -16.17 -3.00
CA ALA A 87 6.11 -15.89 -4.33
C ALA A 87 6.14 -14.38 -4.62
N THR A 88 5.08 -13.66 -4.22
CA THR A 88 5.01 -12.19 -4.32
C THR A 88 6.09 -11.52 -3.48
N LEU A 89 6.30 -11.94 -2.23
CA LEU A 89 7.37 -11.41 -1.37
C LEU A 89 8.75 -11.72 -1.96
N SER A 90 8.96 -12.94 -2.46
CA SER A 90 10.22 -13.34 -3.10
C SER A 90 10.55 -12.47 -4.32
N LEU A 91 9.52 -12.09 -5.08
CA LEU A 91 9.66 -11.15 -6.19
C LEU A 91 9.98 -9.72 -5.72
N ILE A 92 9.24 -9.21 -4.74
CA ILE A 92 9.42 -7.83 -4.23
C ILE A 92 10.83 -7.65 -3.66
N PHE A 93 11.32 -8.64 -2.92
CA PHE A 93 12.63 -8.63 -2.28
C PHE A 93 13.74 -9.25 -3.15
N ALA A 94 13.46 -9.57 -4.42
CA ALA A 94 14.51 -9.93 -5.38
C ALA A 94 15.44 -8.73 -5.56
N ALA A 95 16.77 -8.96 -5.55
CA ALA A 95 17.76 -7.88 -5.42
C ALA A 95 17.62 -6.76 -6.46
N ASP A 96 17.33 -7.11 -7.72
CA ASP A 96 17.14 -6.17 -8.83
C ASP A 96 15.85 -5.35 -8.70
N CYS A 97 14.75 -6.00 -8.34
CA CYS A 97 13.46 -5.36 -8.16
C CYS A 97 13.45 -4.48 -6.90
N PHE A 98 14.03 -4.98 -5.81
CA PHE A 98 14.05 -4.29 -4.52
C PHE A 98 14.93 -3.05 -4.56
N SER A 99 16.12 -3.12 -5.19
CA SER A 99 16.99 -1.95 -5.34
C SER A 99 16.30 -0.82 -6.09
N GLN A 100 15.63 -1.14 -7.21
CA GLN A 100 14.86 -0.15 -7.98
C GLN A 100 13.71 0.42 -7.16
N PHE A 101 13.00 -0.43 -6.40
CA PHE A 101 11.92 0.01 -5.53
C PHE A 101 12.41 0.98 -4.45
N ILE A 102 13.53 0.68 -3.79
CA ILE A 102 14.18 1.54 -2.79
C ILE A 102 14.49 2.91 -3.39
N GLU A 103 15.10 2.96 -4.57
CA GLU A 103 15.43 4.22 -5.24
C GLU A 103 14.18 5.08 -5.49
N ARG A 104 13.04 4.47 -5.82
CA ARG A 104 11.77 5.20 -6.01
C ARG A 104 11.20 5.72 -4.70
N VAL A 105 11.19 4.91 -3.65
CA VAL A 105 10.72 5.32 -2.31
C VAL A 105 11.56 6.47 -1.77
N ARG A 106 12.89 6.35 -1.90
CA ARG A 106 13.86 7.39 -1.51
C ARG A 106 13.84 8.60 -2.41
N GLY A 107 13.43 8.44 -3.68
CA GLY A 107 13.26 9.53 -4.64
C GLY A 107 11.97 10.33 -4.49
N GLY A 108 11.15 10.06 -3.48
CA GLY A 108 9.91 10.81 -3.24
C GLY A 108 8.72 10.39 -4.10
N ASP A 109 8.79 9.25 -4.80
CA ASP A 109 7.63 8.76 -5.56
C ASP A 109 6.52 8.33 -4.60
N ARG A 110 5.43 9.12 -4.57
CA ARG A 110 4.28 8.89 -3.68
C ARG A 110 3.64 7.52 -3.87
N TYR A 111 3.65 6.96 -5.08
CA TYR A 111 3.11 5.62 -5.32
C TYR A 111 4.02 4.55 -4.74
N ALA A 112 5.34 4.71 -4.84
CA ALA A 112 6.29 3.81 -4.18
C ALA A 112 6.20 3.90 -2.66
N ILE A 113 6.13 5.10 -2.09
CA ILE A 113 5.97 5.30 -0.64
C ILE A 113 4.66 4.66 -0.16
N GLU A 114 3.55 4.88 -0.87
CA GLU A 114 2.27 4.24 -0.53
C GLU A 114 2.33 2.72 -0.68
N ALA A 115 2.97 2.21 -1.74
CA ALA A 115 3.19 0.79 -1.91
C ALA A 115 4.01 0.21 -0.75
N ALA A 116 5.05 0.90 -0.27
CA ALA A 116 5.87 0.46 0.86
C ALA A 116 5.03 0.34 2.16
N PHE A 117 4.20 1.34 2.47
CA PHE A 117 3.27 1.23 3.60
C PHE A 117 2.28 0.08 3.46
N ARG A 118 1.81 -0.22 2.24
CA ARG A 118 0.92 -1.37 2.02
C ARG A 118 1.64 -2.70 2.06
N ILE A 119 2.88 -2.77 1.58
CA ILE A 119 3.73 -3.96 1.68
C ILE A 119 3.97 -4.32 3.15
N PHE A 120 4.22 -3.31 3.99
CA PHE A 120 4.35 -3.50 5.44
C PHE A 120 3.15 -4.24 6.07
N ASN A 121 1.93 -4.04 5.56
CA ASN A 121 0.73 -4.70 6.09
C ASN A 121 0.69 -6.23 5.92
N PHE A 122 1.55 -6.78 5.06
CA PHE A 122 1.64 -8.22 4.81
C PHE A 122 3.07 -8.75 4.79
N THR A 123 4.03 -8.00 5.35
CA THR A 123 5.38 -8.51 5.67
C THR A 123 5.50 -8.77 7.17
N ASP A 124 6.49 -9.58 7.53
CA ASP A 124 6.85 -9.91 8.90
C ASP A 124 8.38 -10.07 9.02
N GLY A 125 8.86 -10.14 10.27
CA GLY A 125 10.29 -10.29 10.58
C GLY A 125 11.17 -9.27 9.85
N GLY A 126 12.33 -9.73 9.36
CA GLY A 126 13.29 -8.86 8.66
C GLY A 126 12.72 -8.15 7.42
N ALA A 127 11.75 -8.74 6.71
CA ALA A 127 11.13 -8.08 5.57
C ALA A 127 10.31 -6.85 5.99
N SER A 128 9.64 -6.91 7.15
CA SER A 128 8.93 -5.76 7.70
C SER A 128 9.89 -4.68 8.21
N GLU A 129 11.01 -5.07 8.81
CA GLU A 129 12.05 -4.15 9.27
C GLU A 129 12.68 -3.40 8.10
N GLU A 130 13.07 -4.10 7.03
CA GLU A 130 13.63 -3.47 5.81
C GLU A 130 12.69 -2.42 5.23
N ILE A 131 11.39 -2.71 5.12
CA ILE A 131 10.40 -1.75 4.63
C ILE A 131 10.29 -0.53 5.55
N MET A 132 10.30 -0.72 6.87
CA MET A 132 10.29 0.39 7.83
C MET A 132 11.56 1.25 7.73
N ILE A 133 12.74 0.64 7.55
CA ILE A 133 14.00 1.36 7.35
C ILE A 133 13.92 2.23 6.10
N ILE A 134 13.45 1.67 4.97
CA ILE A 134 13.33 2.41 3.70
C ILE A 134 12.32 3.55 3.79
N LEU A 135 11.20 3.33 4.48
CA LEU A 135 10.23 4.40 4.77
C LEU A 135 10.84 5.50 5.66
N GLY A 136 11.67 5.14 6.64
CA GLY A 136 12.43 6.10 7.44
C GLY A 136 13.46 6.88 6.63
N ASP A 137 14.13 6.24 5.68
CA ASP A 137 15.03 6.91 4.73
C ASP A 137 14.26 7.91 3.85
N SER A 138 13.05 7.55 3.40
CA SER A 138 12.15 8.47 2.66
C SER A 138 11.70 9.66 3.50
N LEU A 139 11.40 9.45 4.80
CA LEU A 139 11.10 10.54 5.74
C LEU A 139 12.25 11.54 5.83
N ARG A 140 13.51 11.06 5.90
CA ARG A 140 14.69 11.92 5.93
C ARG A 140 14.92 12.67 4.62
N GLU A 141 14.77 11.99 3.48
CA GLU A 141 15.17 12.50 2.17
C GLU A 141 14.07 13.31 1.47
N ASN A 142 12.80 12.91 1.60
CA ASN A 142 11.63 13.54 1.01
C ASN A 142 10.47 13.67 2.03
N PRO A 143 10.65 14.45 3.11
CA PRO A 143 9.71 14.50 4.23
C PRO A 143 8.30 14.94 3.82
N LEU A 144 8.16 15.81 2.83
CA LEU A 144 6.84 16.27 2.35
C LEU A 144 6.01 15.13 1.76
N ASP A 145 6.57 14.38 0.81
CA ASP A 145 5.88 13.29 0.13
C ASP A 145 5.59 12.14 1.10
N PHE A 146 6.54 11.83 1.99
CA PHE A 146 6.33 10.90 3.09
C PHE A 146 5.13 11.30 3.95
N LEU A 147 5.06 12.55 4.42
CA LEU A 147 3.98 13.04 5.28
C LEU A 147 2.61 13.01 4.61
N ILE A 148 2.54 13.29 3.30
CA ILE A 148 1.30 13.19 2.51
C ILE A 148 0.77 11.75 2.55
N VAL A 149 1.65 10.77 2.32
CA VAL A 149 1.27 9.36 2.33
C VAL A 149 0.97 8.87 3.75
N ALA A 150 1.81 9.20 4.74
CA ALA A 150 1.58 8.84 6.14
C ALA A 150 0.22 9.36 6.66
N LYS A 151 -0.18 10.58 6.28
CA LYS A 151 -1.51 11.12 6.61
C LYS A 151 -2.66 10.29 6.03
N LYS A 152 -2.49 9.73 4.83
CA LYS A 152 -3.47 8.83 4.21
C LYS A 152 -3.55 7.53 5.00
N HIS A 153 -2.41 6.95 5.38
CA HIS A 153 -2.36 5.71 6.14
C HIS A 153 -2.89 5.83 7.57
N LYS A 154 -2.62 6.94 8.27
CA LYS A 154 -3.24 7.27 9.57
C LYS A 154 -4.77 7.19 9.54
N LYS A 155 -5.40 7.45 8.39
CA LYS A 155 -6.86 7.36 8.24
C LYS A 155 -7.36 5.96 7.89
N LEU A 156 -6.50 5.13 7.31
CA LEU A 156 -6.84 3.78 6.85
C LEU A 156 -6.58 2.72 7.93
N SER A 157 -5.56 2.93 8.77
CA SER A 157 -5.26 2.08 9.91
C SER A 157 -5.74 2.72 11.21
N ASN A 158 -6.45 1.94 12.04
CA ASN A 158 -6.64 2.30 13.45
C ASN A 158 -5.35 2.06 14.27
N SER A 159 -4.31 1.47 13.67
CA SER A 159 -3.01 1.25 14.29
C SER A 159 -2.08 2.46 14.08
N GLU A 160 -1.24 2.68 15.08
CA GLU A 160 -0.12 3.63 15.06
C GLU A 160 1.08 3.11 14.25
N ASP A 161 0.89 2.04 13.47
CA ASP A 161 1.92 1.41 12.65
C ASP A 161 2.59 2.41 11.67
N TYR A 162 1.89 3.48 11.28
CA TYR A 162 2.46 4.54 10.43
C TYR A 162 3.57 5.35 11.11
N LEU A 163 3.69 5.27 12.44
CA LEU A 163 4.74 5.93 13.22
C LEU A 163 6.03 5.11 13.28
N ALA A 164 5.94 3.78 13.18
CA ALA A 164 7.08 2.88 13.33
C ALA A 164 8.27 3.20 12.40
N PRO A 165 8.08 3.60 11.13
CA PRO A 165 9.18 4.02 10.26
C PRO A 165 9.99 5.21 10.78
N ALA A 166 9.41 6.04 11.67
CA ALA A 166 10.10 7.23 12.19
C ALA A 166 11.33 6.86 13.02
N ILE A 167 11.21 5.78 13.80
CA ILE A 167 12.24 5.34 14.76
C ILE A 167 13.06 4.15 14.26
N MET A 168 12.55 3.38 13.29
CA MET A 168 13.28 2.21 12.79
C MET A 168 14.50 2.63 11.96
N THR A 169 15.69 2.16 12.35
CA THR A 169 16.95 2.42 11.64
C THR A 169 17.70 1.12 11.35
N ARG A 170 18.69 1.19 10.46
CA ARG A 170 19.62 0.08 10.18
C ARG A 170 20.77 -0.04 11.18
N TYR A 171 20.81 0.85 12.17
CA TYR A 171 21.89 0.94 13.13
C TYR A 171 21.53 0.19 14.42
N GLU A 172 22.54 -0.18 15.18
CA GLU A 172 22.34 -0.80 16.49
C GLU A 172 21.65 0.17 17.45
N VAL A 173 20.71 -0.35 18.23
CA VAL A 173 19.92 0.42 19.20
C VAL A 173 20.84 1.06 20.24
N GLY A 174 20.65 2.35 20.51
CA GLY A 174 21.45 3.16 21.43
C GLY A 174 22.81 3.60 20.86
N SER A 175 23.12 3.28 19.60
CA SER A 175 24.37 3.71 18.97
C SER A 175 24.34 5.20 18.62
N ASP A 176 25.53 5.83 18.58
CA ASP A 176 25.67 7.22 18.12
C ASP A 176 25.15 7.41 16.68
N LEU A 177 25.25 6.37 15.85
CA LEU A 177 24.76 6.40 14.47
C LEU A 177 23.23 6.41 14.40
N GLU A 178 22.55 5.60 15.22
CA GLU A 178 21.09 5.66 15.35
C GLU A 178 20.65 7.04 15.84
N THR A 179 21.26 7.54 16.92
CA THR A 179 20.96 8.87 17.47
C THR A 179 21.14 9.96 16.41
N SER A 180 22.22 9.88 15.62
CA SER A 180 22.48 10.83 14.53
C SER A 180 21.40 10.74 13.44
N GLU A 181 21.01 9.54 13.02
CA GLU A 181 19.97 9.32 12.01
C GLU A 181 18.61 9.86 12.47
N LEU A 182 18.22 9.58 13.72
CA LEU A 182 16.97 10.10 14.31
C LEU A 182 16.95 11.63 14.36
N ARG A 183 18.08 12.28 14.68
CA ARG A 183 18.19 13.75 14.64
C ARG A 183 18.06 14.31 13.22
N LEU A 184 18.59 13.63 12.21
CA LEU A 184 18.43 14.04 10.81
C LEU A 184 16.97 13.94 10.37
N ARG A 185 16.28 12.86 10.75
CA ARG A 185 14.84 12.68 10.49
C ARG A 185 14.00 13.76 11.19
N LEU A 186 14.32 14.07 12.45
CA LEU A 186 13.66 15.15 13.20
C LEU A 186 13.78 16.49 12.46
N LYS A 187 15.01 16.85 12.05
CA LYS A 187 15.26 18.08 11.29
C LYS A 187 14.54 18.09 9.94
N ALA A 188 14.44 16.95 9.25
CA ALA A 188 13.71 16.84 8.00
C ALA A 188 12.20 17.12 8.22
N LEU A 189 11.59 16.56 9.26
CA LEU A 189 10.20 16.83 9.62
C LEU A 189 9.96 18.31 9.96
N GLU A 190 10.85 18.92 10.75
CA GLU A 190 10.78 20.33 11.11
C GLU A 190 10.87 21.26 9.89
N SER A 191 11.49 20.82 8.80
CA SER A 191 11.64 21.62 7.58
C SER A 191 10.37 21.73 6.73
N VAL A 192 9.37 20.86 6.92
CA VAL A 192 8.12 20.89 6.16
C VAL A 192 7.15 21.84 6.82
N ASP A 193 6.81 22.97 6.18
CA ASP A 193 5.83 23.95 6.69
C ASP A 193 4.48 23.88 5.97
N GLU A 194 3.82 22.72 6.05
CA GLU A 194 2.52 22.48 5.42
C GLU A 194 1.43 22.36 6.49
N PRO A 195 0.50 23.34 6.64
CA PRO A 195 -0.52 23.33 7.70
C PRO A 195 -1.40 22.08 7.66
N GLY A 196 -1.68 21.57 6.46
CA GLY A 196 -2.47 20.35 6.28
C GLY A 196 -1.80 19.08 6.83
N LEU A 197 -0.50 19.11 7.13
CA LEU A 197 0.28 17.97 7.61
C LEU A 197 0.70 18.09 9.09
N PHE A 198 0.28 19.16 9.77
CA PHE A 198 0.68 19.46 11.16
C PHE A 198 0.50 18.27 12.11
N GLU A 199 -0.67 17.64 12.11
CA GLU A 199 -1.00 16.56 13.04
C GLU A 199 -0.15 15.31 12.86
N VAL A 200 0.12 14.91 11.61
CA VAL A 200 0.96 13.73 11.32
C VAL A 200 2.43 14.04 11.59
N ARG A 201 2.89 15.25 11.21
CA ARG A 201 4.25 15.74 11.48
C ARG A 201 4.53 15.75 12.98
N ARG A 202 3.60 16.31 13.78
CA ARG A 202 3.73 16.38 15.24
C ARG A 202 3.84 14.99 15.87
N ALA A 203 3.00 14.03 15.47
CA ALA A 203 3.05 12.69 16.03
C ALA A 203 4.39 11.98 15.74
N LEU A 204 4.93 12.13 14.53
CA LEU A 204 6.24 11.56 14.16
C LEU A 204 7.39 12.23 14.93
N ILE A 205 7.34 13.56 15.08
CA ILE A 205 8.31 14.33 15.88
C ILE A 205 8.29 13.85 17.34
N GLU A 206 7.10 13.64 17.91
CA GLU A 206 6.94 13.16 19.28
C GLU A 206 7.54 11.77 19.46
N GLU A 207 7.30 10.85 18.51
CA GLU A 207 7.84 9.49 18.55
C GLU A 207 9.37 9.48 18.47
N ILE A 208 9.97 10.24 17.55
CA ILE A 208 11.42 10.37 17.45
C ILE A 208 12.00 11.01 18.72
N SER A 209 11.34 12.05 19.24
CA SER A 209 11.79 12.74 20.45
C SER A 209 11.72 11.85 21.68
N LYS A 210 10.78 10.90 21.73
CA LYS A 210 10.68 9.89 22.78
C LYS A 210 11.84 8.90 22.68
N ALA A 211 12.08 8.32 21.51
CA ALA A 211 13.21 7.41 21.30
C ALA A 211 14.55 8.05 21.70
N LEU A 212 14.80 9.30 21.29
CA LEU A 212 16.01 10.04 21.65
C LEU A 212 16.17 10.34 23.15
N ARG A 213 15.08 10.33 23.93
CA ARG A 213 15.14 10.50 25.40
C ARG A 213 15.39 9.17 26.10
N ASP A 214 14.77 8.11 25.62
CA ASP A 214 14.87 6.77 26.22
C ASP A 214 16.29 6.19 26.04
N ASP A 215 17.02 6.61 24.98
CA ASP A 215 18.44 6.26 24.76
C ASP A 215 19.43 7.02 25.63
N LEU A 216 18.99 8.05 26.37
CA LEU A 216 19.88 8.68 27.34
C LEU A 216 20.02 7.71 28.51
N PRO A 217 21.24 7.19 28.79
CA PRO A 217 21.42 6.40 30.00
C PRO A 217 20.90 7.26 31.15
N GLU A 218 19.96 6.72 31.95
CA GLU A 218 19.67 7.28 33.26
C GLU A 218 21.05 7.54 33.85
N LYS A 219 21.38 8.82 34.08
CA LYS A 219 22.59 9.16 34.81
C LYS A 219 22.37 8.60 36.21
N VAL A 220 22.67 7.31 36.38
CA VAL A 220 22.71 6.62 37.65
C VAL A 220 23.68 7.44 38.50
N GLY A 221 23.11 7.98 39.57
CA GLY A 221 23.61 9.15 40.28
C GLY A 221 25.11 9.14 40.55
N ALA A 222 25.74 10.25 40.20
CA ALA A 222 26.88 10.78 40.94
C ALA A 222 26.37 11.54 42.17
#